data_AF-A0A160TKY7-F1
#
_entry.id   AF-A0A160TKY7-F1
#
_cell.length_a   1.000
_cell.length_b   1.000
_cell.length_c   1.000
_cell.angle_alpha   90.00
_cell.angle_beta   90.00
_cell.angle_gamma   90.00
#
_symmetry.space_group_name_H-M   'P 1'
#
loop_
_entity.id
_entity.type
_entity.pdbx_description
1 polymer ?
#
loop_
_entity_poly.entity_id
_entity_poly.type
_entity_poly.pdbx_seq_one_letter_code
_entity_poly.pdbx_strand_id
1 'polypeptide(L)' 'MFGDTLDAFARIGRIGNSSLTQRFELCHAQTGDLHTVIDMVIVNVHLPTGKPVPIDPAIRAYLETLPG' A
#
# COMPACT_ATOMS: atom_id res chain seq x y z
N MET A 1 22.52 -13.58 10.39
CA MET A 1 21.89 -14.39 9.32
C MET A 1 20.85 -13.49 8.67
N PHE A 2 20.86 -13.32 7.33
CA PHE A 2 19.96 -12.40 6.60
C PHE A 2 18.98 -13.16 5.69
N GLY A 3 18.62 -14.40 6.06
CA GLY A 3 17.87 -15.32 5.22
C GLY A 3 16.41 -15.54 5.64
N ASP A 4 15.93 -14.80 6.63
CA ASP A 4 14.56 -14.99 7.13
C ASP A 4 13.56 -14.45 6.12
N THR A 5 12.41 -15.12 6.02
CA THR A 5 11.33 -14.76 5.10
C THR A 5 10.19 -14.12 5.88
N LEU A 6 9.62 -13.05 5.33
CA LEU A 6 8.48 -12.34 5.90
C LEU A 6 7.29 -12.44 4.95
N ASP A 7 6.10 -12.67 5.51
CA ASP A 7 4.83 -12.46 4.82
C ASP A 7 4.40 -11.01 5.00
N ALA A 8 4.00 -10.37 3.91
CA ALA A 8 3.53 -8.99 3.90
C ALA A 8 2.02 -8.92 3.66
N PHE A 9 1.28 -8.44 4.64
CA PHE A 9 -0.16 -8.23 4.54
C PHE A 9 -0.45 -6.75 4.28
N ALA A 10 -1.09 -6.45 3.15
CA ALA A 10 -1.40 -5.10 2.74
C ALA A 10 -2.91 -4.84 2.83
N ARG A 11 -3.28 -3.69 3.40
CA ARG A 11 -4.67 -3.22 3.45
C ARG A 11 -4.78 -1.81 2.89
N ILE A 12 -5.82 -1.57 2.10
CA ILE A 12 -6.13 -0.24 1.59
C ILE A 12 -6.80 0.56 2.71
N GLY A 13 -6.18 1.65 3.13
CA GLY A 13 -6.82 2.60 4.03
C GLY A 13 -7.78 3.51 3.26
N ARG A 14 -7.42 4.78 3.12
CA ARG A 14 -8.26 5.79 2.47
C ARG A 14 -7.83 5.99 1.02
N ILE A 15 -8.79 6.04 0.09
CA ILE A 15 -8.57 6.41 -1.33
C ILE A 15 -9.07 7.85 -1.55
N GLY A 16 -8.13 8.81 -1.63
CA GLY A 16 -8.40 10.20 -1.99
C GLY A 16 -8.52 10.42 -3.51
N ASN A 17 -8.44 11.67 -3.95
CA ASN A 17 -8.49 12.01 -5.38
C ASN A 17 -7.19 11.61 -6.10
N SER A 18 -6.05 12.13 -5.63
CA SER A 18 -4.71 11.87 -6.21
C SER A 18 -3.82 11.04 -5.31
N SER A 19 -4.33 10.52 -4.19
CA SER A 19 -3.54 9.77 -3.22
C SER A 19 -4.32 8.66 -2.55
N LEU A 20 -3.60 7.70 -1.98
CA LEU A 20 -4.17 6.66 -1.13
C LEU A 20 -3.28 6.39 0.08
N THR A 21 -3.85 5.83 1.14
CA THR A 21 -3.09 5.29 2.27
C THR A 21 -3.17 3.77 2.29
N GLN A 22 -2.11 3.11 2.73
CA GLN A 22 -2.02 1.65 2.89
C GLN A 22 -1.30 1.32 4.20
N ARG A 23 -1.69 0.20 4.82
CA ARG A 23 -0.97 -0.36 5.96
C ARG A 23 -0.40 -1.72 5.58
N PHE A 24 0.88 -1.92 5.87
CA PHE A 24 1.56 -3.19 5.70
C PHE A 24 1.96 -3.77 7.05
N GLU A 25 1.63 -5.03 7.28
CA GLU A 25 2.10 -5.80 8.42
C GLU A 25 3.10 -6.84 7.89
N LEU A 26 4.32 -6.82 8.40
CA LEU A 26 5.35 -7.79 8.06
C LEU A 26 5.50 -8.80 9.19
N CYS A 27 5.08 -10.02 8.94
CA CYS A 27 5.11 -11.11 9.90
C CYS A 27 6.15 -12.15 9.51
N HIS A 28 6.79 -12.78 10.49
CA HIS A 28 7.69 -13.89 10.26
C HIS A 28 6.95 -15.06 9.60
N ALA A 29 7.41 -15.54 8.44
CA ALA A 29 6.64 -16.49 7.64
C ALA A 29 6.42 -17.86 8.33
N GLN A 30 7.32 -18.26 9.23
CA GLN A 30 7.21 -19.56 9.92
C GLN A 30 6.48 -19.48 11.26
N THR A 31 6.63 -18.37 11.99
CA THR A 31 6.12 -18.25 13.37
C THR A 31 4.88 -17.35 13.46
N GLY A 32 4.66 -16.51 12.45
CA GLY A 32 3.60 -15.49 12.46
C GLY A 32 3.94 -14.25 13.29
N ASP A 33 5.15 -14.15 13.85
CA ASP A 33 5.51 -13.02 14.72
C ASP A 33 5.54 -11.70 13.95
N LEU A 34 4.83 -10.69 14.45
CA LEU A 34 4.82 -9.36 13.86
C LEU A 34 6.15 -8.66 14.12
N HIS A 35 6.89 -8.34 13.05
CA HIS A 35 8.18 -7.64 13.16
C HIS A 35 8.05 -6.14 12.96
N THR A 36 7.19 -5.71 12.05
CA THR A 36 7.01 -4.29 11.78
C THR A 36 5.66 -4.00 11.15
N VAL A 37 5.26 -2.74 11.29
CA VAL A 37 4.09 -2.19 10.63
C VAL A 37 4.48 -0.89 9.92
N ILE A 38 4.03 -0.75 8.68
CA ILE A 38 4.33 0.40 7.83
C ILE A 38 3.02 1.05 7.41
N ASP A 39 2.87 2.34 7.74
CA ASP A 39 1.80 3.18 7.20
C ASP A 39 2.38 3.98 6.02
N MET A 40 1.80 3.80 4.84
CA MET A 40 2.27 4.38 3.59
C MET A 40 1.23 5.32 2.99
N VAL A 41 1.70 6.46 2.47
CA VAL A 41 0.89 7.36 1.64
C VAL A 41 1.49 7.37 0.24
N ILE A 42 0.66 7.06 -0.75
CA ILE A 42 1.05 7.06 -2.17
C ILE A 42 0.32 8.19 -2.87
N VAL A 43 1.01 8.93 -3.74
CA VAL A 43 0.44 10.01 -4.55
C VAL A 43 0.65 9.68 -6.03
N ASN A 44 -0.44 9.71 -6.80
CA ASN A 44 -0.40 9.63 -8.26
C ASN A 44 0.03 10.98 -8.84
N VAL A 45 1.06 10.98 -9.67
CA VAL A 45 1.66 12.22 -10.21
C VAL A 45 1.88 12.12 -11.72
N HIS A 46 1.79 13.24 -12.40
CA HIS A 46 2.28 13.37 -13.77
C HIS A 46 3.82 13.37 -13.75
N LEU A 47 4.42 12.28 -14.26
CA LEU A 47 5.86 12.03 -14.12
C LEU A 47 6.76 13.18 -14.59
N PRO A 48 6.54 13.83 -15.76
CA PRO A 48 7.39 14.93 -16.20
C PRO A 48 7.38 16.17 -15.28
N THR A 49 6.26 16.44 -14.59
CA THR A 49 6.10 17.69 -13.80
C THR A 49 6.09 17.44 -12.30
N GLY A 50 5.97 16.19 -11.86
CA GLY A 50 5.80 15.82 -10.45
C GLY A 50 4.48 16.32 -9.83
N LYS A 51 3.58 16.93 -10.61
CA LYS A 51 2.33 17.47 -10.09
C LYS A 51 1.33 16.34 -9.82
N PRO A 52 0.59 16.39 -8.70
CA PRO A 52 -0.47 15.41 -8.43
C PRO A 52 -1.54 15.44 -9.52
N VAL A 53 -2.00 14.26 -9.92
CA VAL A 53 -3.14 14.10 -10.83
C VAL A 53 -4.12 13.09 -10.25
N PRO A 54 -5.42 13.17 -10.59
CA PRO A 54 -6.40 12.21 -10.14
C PRO A 54 -5.96 10.76 -10.41
N ILE A 55 -6.28 9.86 -9.49
CA ILE A 55 -6.17 8.42 -9.73
C ILE A 55 -7.15 8.07 -10.86
N ASP A 56 -6.69 7.30 -11.84
CA ASP A 56 -7.52 6.86 -12.96
C ASP A 56 -8.80 6.15 -12.45
N PRO A 57 -9.99 6.45 -12.99
CA PRO A 57 -11.24 5.87 -12.51
C PRO A 57 -11.27 4.34 -12.49
N ALA A 58 -10.62 3.66 -13.44
CA ALA A 58 -10.56 2.19 -13.48
C ALA A 58 -9.67 1.65 -12.36
N ILE A 59 -8.55 2.32 -12.08
CA ILE A 59 -7.67 1.96 -10.96
C ILE A 59 -8.38 2.22 -9.63
N ARG A 60 -9.07 3.36 -9.50
CA ARG A 60 -9.88 3.64 -8.32
C ARG A 60 -10.93 2.56 -8.07
N ALA A 61 -11.69 2.21 -9.10
CA ALA A 61 -12.72 1.17 -9.00
C ALA A 61 -12.11 -0.17 -8.56
N TYR A 62 -10.94 -0.55 -9.08
CA TYR A 62 -10.25 -1.76 -8.63
C TYR A 62 -9.79 -1.67 -7.17
N LEU A 63 -9.16 -0.57 -6.75
CA LEU A 63 -8.70 -0.37 -5.38
C LEU A 63 -9.84 -0.46 -4.36
N GLU A 64 -11.04 0.00 -4.72
CA GLU A 64 -12.25 -0.10 -3.89
C GLU A 64 -12.74 -1.56 -3.71
N THR A 65 -12.26 -2.51 -4.51
CA THR A 65 -12.56 -3.95 -4.32
C THR A 65 -11.59 -4.66 -3.38
N LEU A 66 -10.47 -4.02 -3.04
CA LEU A 66 -9.44 -4.63 -2.21
C LEU A 66 -9.77 -4.54 -0.72
N PRO A 67 -9.22 -5.44 0.12
CA PRO A 67 -9.43 -5.41 1.56
C PRO A 67 -8.96 -4.10 2.20
N GLY A 68 -9.82 -3.57 3.08
CA GLY A 68 -9.48 -2.51 4.03
C GLY A 68 -8.86 -3.01 5.34
#